data_AF-A0A7W1UZH6-F1
#
_entry.id   AF-A0A7W1UZH6-F1
#
_cell.length_a   1.000
_cell.length_b   1.000
_cell.length_c   1.000
_cell.angle_alpha   90.00
_cell.angle_beta   90.00
_cell.angle_gamma   90.00
#
_symmetry.space_group_name_H-M   'P 1'
#
loop_
_entity.id
_entity.type
_entity.pdbx_description
1 polymer ?
#
loop_
_entity_poly.entity_id
_entity_poly.type
_entity_poly.pdbx_seq_one_letter_code
_entity_poly.pdbx_strand_id
1 'polypeptide(L)'
;MAHNVLQLPEGGEFNHKTQYEAMNFNQTQMFNLSTEPPLLGRCCYKLPFLVGFEESQAITIQLRAKGIEAYSCDLQECSGGHPEWHLQMDISQAINLKKWGGIILHPPCTFTALCGNRWYWNSEKRIEGIELCKNAWIEACKVCDYVALEQPKTIMQKYIGQRSQTIHPWQFGHGETKETWLWLKGFSKLEPTEIVEGRENKIHKMPPSKDRSKL
;
A
#
# COMPACT_ATOMS: atom_id res chain seq x y z
N MET A 1 17.55 -6.01 54.06
CA MET A 1 16.79 -5.84 52.80
C MET A 1 17.78 -5.64 51.67
N ALA A 2 17.44 -6.14 50.49
CA ALA A 2 18.31 -6.56 49.38
C ALA A 2 19.48 -5.65 49.00
N HIS A 3 20.63 -6.31 48.76
CA HIS A 3 21.83 -5.80 48.12
C HIS A 3 21.61 -5.62 46.60
N ASN A 4 22.25 -4.61 46.00
CA ASN A 4 22.74 -4.67 44.64
C ASN A 4 23.99 -3.80 44.51
N VAL A 5 25.13 -4.40 44.81
CA VAL A 5 26.46 -3.88 44.49
C VAL A 5 26.85 -4.49 43.15
N LEU A 6 27.02 -3.65 42.15
CA LEU A 6 27.64 -4.00 40.88
C LEU A 6 29.12 -4.28 41.14
N GLN A 7 29.52 -5.54 40.99
CA GLN A 7 30.92 -5.94 40.96
C GLN A 7 31.12 -6.94 39.80
N LEU A 8 31.99 -6.56 38.88
CA LEU A 8 32.38 -7.34 37.70
C LEU A 8 33.29 -8.50 38.14
N PRO A 9 33.10 -9.73 37.61
CA PRO A 9 34.12 -10.76 37.72
C PRO A 9 35.20 -10.58 36.65
N GLU A 10 36.44 -10.50 37.09
CA GLU A 10 37.66 -10.60 36.29
C GLU A 10 37.84 -12.04 35.73
N GLY A 11 38.38 -12.13 34.52
CA GLY A 11 39.22 -13.25 34.07
C GLY A 11 38.53 -14.50 33.54
N GLY A 12 38.65 -14.72 32.22
CA GLY A 12 38.38 -16.01 31.58
C GLY A 12 38.82 -16.00 30.11
N GLU A 13 40.05 -16.46 29.84
CA GLU A 13 40.56 -16.68 28.50
C GLU A 13 39.73 -17.75 27.76
N PHE A 14 39.31 -17.46 26.52
CA PHE A 14 38.75 -18.46 25.62
C PHE A 14 39.59 -18.53 24.34
N ASN A 15 40.48 -19.51 24.31
CA ASN A 15 41.09 -20.06 23.11
C ASN A 15 40.47 -21.45 22.90
N HIS A 16 39.64 -21.63 21.87
CA HIS A 16 39.53 -22.94 21.23
C HIS A 16 39.08 -22.81 19.77
N LYS A 17 39.96 -23.30 18.89
CA LYS A 17 39.71 -23.55 17.47
C LYS A 17 38.65 -24.64 17.31
N THR A 18 37.78 -24.50 16.32
CA THR A 18 37.28 -25.63 15.52
C THR A 18 36.83 -25.12 14.16
N GLN A 19 37.19 -25.90 13.16
CA GLN A 19 37.14 -25.62 11.73
C GLN A 19 35.72 -25.72 11.19
N TYR A 20 35.34 -24.83 10.27
CA TYR A 20 34.38 -25.16 9.23
C TYR A 20 35.04 -24.88 7.88
N GLU A 21 35.17 -25.96 7.12
CA GLU A 21 35.89 -26.05 5.86
C GLU A 21 35.22 -25.23 4.77
N ALA A 22 36.06 -24.62 3.93
CA ALA A 22 35.67 -23.93 2.72
C ALA A 22 35.08 -24.90 1.69
N MET A 23 33.84 -24.65 1.25
CA MET A 23 33.34 -25.20 0.00
C MET A 23 33.66 -24.24 -1.14
N ASN A 24 34.62 -24.69 -1.97
CA ASN A 24 35.07 -24.07 -3.21
C ASN A 24 33.93 -23.80 -4.17
N PHE A 25 33.63 -22.52 -4.43
CA PHE A 25 32.99 -22.12 -5.68
C PHE A 25 34.08 -21.75 -6.68
N ASN A 26 34.28 -22.62 -7.67
CA ASN A 26 35.23 -22.41 -8.76
C ASN A 26 34.93 -21.10 -9.49
N GLN A 27 35.88 -20.18 -9.45
CA GLN A 27 36.01 -19.07 -10.39
C GLN A 27 36.34 -19.61 -11.78
N THR A 28 35.34 -19.93 -12.59
CA THR A 28 35.46 -19.88 -14.06
C THR A 28 34.08 -20.01 -14.71
N GLN A 29 33.35 -18.90 -14.75
CA GLN A 29 32.55 -18.56 -15.92
C GLN A 29 32.34 -17.04 -15.88
N MET A 30 33.09 -16.34 -16.73
CA MET A 30 32.87 -14.93 -17.02
C MET A 30 31.41 -14.76 -17.48
N PHE A 31 30.58 -14.15 -16.64
CA PHE A 31 29.25 -13.72 -17.03
C PHE A 31 29.41 -12.52 -17.97
N ASN A 32 29.41 -12.81 -19.27
CA ASN A 32 29.49 -11.80 -20.31
C ASN A 32 28.13 -11.07 -20.41
N LEU A 33 28.08 -9.83 -19.91
CA LEU A 33 26.89 -8.96 -19.85
C LEU A 33 26.52 -8.28 -21.18
N SER A 34 26.93 -8.80 -22.33
CA SER A 34 26.86 -8.04 -23.60
C SER A 34 25.73 -8.39 -24.57
N THR A 35 24.73 -9.19 -24.18
CA THR A 35 23.48 -9.29 -24.99
C THR A 35 22.27 -9.55 -24.09
N GLU A 36 21.40 -8.54 -23.93
CA GLU A 36 20.07 -8.73 -23.34
C GLU A 36 19.22 -9.66 -24.22
N PRO A 37 18.62 -10.74 -23.67
CA PRO A 37 17.54 -11.46 -24.34
C PRO A 37 16.16 -10.90 -23.96
N PRO A 38 15.16 -11.07 -24.83
CA PRO A 38 13.86 -10.41 -24.72
C PRO A 38 13.11 -10.80 -23.45
N LEU A 39 12.38 -9.83 -22.89
CA LEU A 39 11.48 -9.94 -21.75
C LEU A 39 10.36 -10.98 -21.96
N LEU A 40 10.66 -12.27 -21.90
CA LEU A 40 9.66 -13.32 -21.68
C LEU A 40 10.31 -14.61 -21.18
N GLY A 41 10.24 -14.85 -19.86
CA GLY A 41 10.28 -16.21 -19.32
C GLY A 41 11.34 -16.51 -18.26
N ARG A 42 10.84 -16.82 -17.05
CA ARG A 42 11.41 -17.68 -15.99
C ARG A 42 12.49 -17.09 -15.07
N CYS A 43 12.01 -16.29 -14.11
CA CYS A 43 12.24 -16.55 -12.68
C CYS A 43 10.90 -16.36 -11.95
N CYS A 44 10.39 -17.41 -11.31
CA CYS A 44 8.99 -17.65 -10.97
C CYS A 44 8.47 -17.01 -9.68
N TYR A 45 9.10 -15.93 -9.20
CA TYR A 45 8.56 -15.18 -8.07
C TYR A 45 7.79 -13.96 -8.59
N LYS A 46 6.51 -14.17 -8.92
CA LYS A 46 5.59 -13.01 -8.97
C LYS A 46 5.50 -12.49 -7.54
N LEU A 47 6.12 -11.34 -7.28
CA LEU A 47 6.03 -10.71 -5.97
C LEU A 47 4.56 -10.41 -5.64
N PRO A 48 4.12 -10.61 -4.39
CA PRO A 48 2.74 -10.36 -4.00
C PRO A 48 2.43 -8.86 -4.03
N PHE A 49 1.13 -8.54 -4.05
CA PHE A 49 0.63 -7.17 -3.95
C PHE A 49 0.17 -6.87 -2.51
N LEU A 50 0.35 -5.63 -2.09
CA LEU A 50 -0.22 -5.09 -0.85
C LEU A 50 -1.33 -4.10 -1.20
N VAL A 51 -2.51 -4.28 -0.61
CA VAL A 51 -3.60 -3.29 -0.64
C VAL A 51 -3.76 -2.74 0.77
N GLY A 52 -3.26 -1.52 0.98
CA GLY A 52 -3.23 -0.86 2.28
C GLY A 52 -4.46 0.00 2.54
N PHE A 53 -4.84 0.05 3.82
CA PHE A 53 -6.07 0.67 4.32
C PHE A 53 -7.33 0.00 3.75
N GLU A 54 -7.29 -1.33 3.64
CA GLU A 54 -8.38 -2.14 3.11
C GLU A 54 -8.72 -3.27 4.08
N GLU A 55 -9.86 -3.17 4.76
CA GLU A 55 -10.44 -4.26 5.54
C GLU A 55 -11.42 -5.12 4.70
N SER A 56 -12.07 -4.50 3.70
CA SER A 56 -13.15 -5.08 2.90
C SER A 56 -12.68 -6.05 1.82
N GLN A 57 -11.39 -6.04 1.50
CA GLN A 57 -10.74 -6.86 0.48
C GLN A 57 -11.28 -6.69 -0.94
N ALA A 58 -12.02 -5.62 -1.24
CA ALA A 58 -12.64 -5.42 -2.55
C ALA A 58 -11.64 -5.50 -3.72
N ILE A 59 -10.49 -4.82 -3.61
CA ILE A 59 -9.41 -4.87 -4.59
C ILE A 59 -8.59 -6.15 -4.44
N THR A 60 -8.31 -6.58 -3.22
CA THR A 60 -7.55 -7.82 -2.94
C THR A 60 -8.20 -9.05 -3.59
N ILE A 61 -9.53 -9.17 -3.50
CA ILE A 61 -10.30 -10.25 -4.13
C ILE A 61 -10.17 -10.19 -5.65
N GLN A 62 -10.27 -9.01 -6.26
CA GLN A 62 -10.15 -8.85 -7.71
C GLN A 62 -8.74 -9.15 -8.23
N LEU A 63 -7.69 -8.79 -7.47
CA LEU A 63 -6.32 -9.18 -7.78
C LEU A 63 -6.16 -10.70 -7.75
N ARG A 64 -6.68 -11.36 -6.70
CA ARG A 64 -6.62 -12.82 -6.56
C ARG A 64 -7.43 -13.55 -7.61
N ALA A 65 -8.59 -13.03 -8.01
CA ALA A 65 -9.38 -13.56 -9.12
C ALA A 65 -8.60 -13.54 -10.45
N LYS A 66 -7.63 -12.62 -10.61
CA LYS A 66 -6.71 -12.56 -11.75
C LYS A 66 -5.43 -13.41 -11.58
N GLY A 67 -5.35 -14.22 -10.51
CA GLY A 67 -4.18 -15.05 -10.20
C GLY A 67 -2.97 -14.27 -9.69
N ILE A 68 -3.17 -13.06 -9.17
CA ILE A 68 -2.14 -12.26 -8.50
C ILE A 68 -2.24 -12.53 -7.01
N GLU A 69 -1.14 -12.97 -6.39
CA GLU A 69 -1.08 -13.08 -4.94
C GLU A 69 -1.17 -11.67 -4.32
N ALA A 70 -2.15 -11.45 -3.44
CA ALA A 70 -2.39 -10.15 -2.84
C ALA A 70 -2.80 -10.27 -1.36
N TYR A 71 -2.48 -9.24 -0.59
CA TYR A 71 -2.83 -9.12 0.81
C TYR A 71 -3.44 -7.75 1.08
N SER A 72 -4.61 -7.75 1.72
CA SER A 72 -5.23 -6.56 2.29
C SER A 72 -4.56 -6.21 3.63
N CYS A 73 -4.52 -4.94 4.02
CA CYS A 73 -3.98 -4.49 5.30
C CYS A 73 -4.80 -3.34 5.86
N ASP A 74 -5.26 -3.46 7.09
CA ASP A 74 -5.94 -2.40 7.85
C ASP A 74 -5.72 -2.62 9.36
N LEU A 75 -6.07 -1.64 10.18
CA LEU A 75 -6.13 -1.84 11.64
C LEU A 75 -7.44 -2.52 12.07
N GLN A 76 -8.51 -2.32 11.27
CA GLN A 76 -9.80 -2.95 11.47
C GLN A 76 -9.76 -4.43 11.15
N GLU A 77 -10.67 -5.19 11.76
CA GLU A 77 -10.86 -6.60 11.43
C GLU A 77 -11.37 -6.76 10.00
N CYS A 78 -10.94 -7.84 9.34
CA CYS A 78 -11.33 -8.15 7.98
C CYS A 78 -12.85 -8.38 7.85
N SER A 79 -13.52 -7.66 6.94
CA SER A 79 -14.90 -7.96 6.54
C SER A 79 -15.03 -8.66 5.18
N GLY A 80 -13.93 -8.77 4.41
CA GLY A 80 -13.93 -9.35 3.07
C GLY A 80 -14.07 -10.88 2.98
N GLY A 81 -14.13 -11.58 4.13
CA GLY A 81 -14.37 -13.02 4.20
C GLY A 81 -13.12 -13.91 4.09
N HIS A 82 -11.94 -13.33 3.86
CA HIS A 82 -10.67 -14.06 3.76
C HIS A 82 -9.65 -13.54 4.78
N PRO A 83 -9.79 -13.85 6.07
CA PRO A 83 -8.86 -13.40 7.11
C PRO A 83 -7.41 -13.85 6.85
N GLU A 84 -7.20 -14.94 6.13
CA GLU A 84 -5.88 -15.44 5.73
C GLU A 84 -5.17 -14.56 4.68
N TRP A 85 -5.89 -13.61 4.05
CA TRP A 85 -5.34 -12.59 3.14
C TRP A 85 -5.27 -11.21 3.79
N HIS A 86 -5.52 -11.12 5.10
CA HIS A 86 -5.60 -9.85 5.81
C HIS A 86 -4.46 -9.68 6.83
N LEU A 87 -3.68 -8.63 6.62
CA LEU A 87 -2.63 -8.19 7.52
C LEU A 87 -3.21 -7.13 8.46
N GLN A 88 -3.71 -7.56 9.62
CA GLN A 88 -4.24 -6.65 10.62
C GLN A 88 -3.11 -5.96 11.41
N MET A 89 -2.55 -4.89 10.86
CA MET A 89 -1.39 -4.18 11.42
C MET A 89 -1.27 -2.76 10.87
N ASP A 90 -0.34 -1.98 11.42
CA ASP A 90 -0.02 -0.66 10.89
C ASP A 90 0.55 -0.75 9.47
N ILE A 91 0.11 0.16 8.60
CA ILE A 91 0.50 0.17 7.19
C ILE A 91 2.02 0.31 7.00
N SER A 92 2.71 1.04 7.89
CA SER A 92 4.16 1.23 7.83
C SER A 92 4.90 -0.09 8.08
N GLN A 93 4.34 -0.94 8.97
CA GLN A 93 4.85 -2.28 9.21
C GLN A 93 4.60 -3.18 7.99
N ALA A 94 3.38 -3.15 7.43
CA ALA A 94 3.03 -3.96 6.26
C ALA A 94 3.88 -3.62 5.02
N ILE A 95 4.13 -2.34 4.75
CA ILE A 95 5.00 -1.88 3.66
C ILE A 95 6.41 -2.49 3.77
N ASN A 96 6.95 -2.59 4.98
CA ASN A 96 8.31 -3.10 5.23
C ASN A 96 8.37 -4.61 5.52
N LEU A 97 7.23 -5.30 5.56
CA LEU A 97 7.14 -6.71 5.94
C LEU A 97 7.86 -7.64 4.96
N LYS A 98 7.80 -7.32 3.65
CA LYS A 98 8.42 -8.08 2.57
C LYS A 98 8.56 -7.21 1.31
N LYS A 99 9.19 -7.75 0.27
CA LYS A 99 9.20 -7.11 -1.05
C LYS A 99 7.84 -7.28 -1.74
N TRP A 100 7.30 -6.19 -2.25
CA TRP A 100 6.01 -6.15 -2.94
C TRP A 100 6.20 -5.91 -4.43
N GLY A 101 5.40 -6.60 -5.25
CA GLY A 101 5.31 -6.37 -6.69
C GLY A 101 4.48 -5.15 -7.06
N GLY A 102 3.56 -4.77 -6.16
CA GLY A 102 2.76 -3.56 -6.25
C GLY A 102 2.15 -3.20 -4.90
N ILE A 103 1.97 -1.90 -4.65
CA ILE A 103 1.30 -1.38 -3.45
C ILE A 103 0.16 -0.46 -3.88
N ILE A 104 -1.05 -0.70 -3.39
CA ILE A 104 -2.24 0.14 -3.64
C ILE A 104 -2.72 0.67 -2.29
N LEU A 105 -2.90 1.98 -2.16
CA LEU A 105 -3.21 2.65 -0.89
C LEU A 105 -4.56 3.38 -0.94
N HIS A 106 -5.39 3.16 0.08
CA HIS A 106 -6.68 3.84 0.28
C HIS A 106 -6.76 4.60 1.62
N PRO A 107 -5.82 5.52 1.92
CA PRO A 107 -5.75 6.12 3.25
C PRO A 107 -7.06 6.83 3.65
N PRO A 108 -7.44 6.85 4.94
CA PRO A 108 -8.65 7.52 5.38
C PRO A 108 -8.75 8.97 4.91
N CYS A 109 -9.86 9.31 4.25
CA CYS A 109 -10.02 10.60 3.57
C CYS A 109 -10.90 11.61 4.32
N THR A 110 -11.51 11.23 5.45
CA THR A 110 -12.51 12.04 6.18
C THR A 110 -12.03 13.47 6.48
N PHE A 111 -10.77 13.63 6.88
CA PHE A 111 -10.22 14.94 7.26
C PHE A 111 -9.46 15.65 6.12
N THR A 112 -9.14 14.94 5.04
CA THR A 112 -8.36 15.45 3.90
C THR A 112 -9.24 15.82 2.70
N ALA A 113 -10.41 15.20 2.55
CA ALA A 113 -11.34 15.47 1.46
C ALA A 113 -11.81 16.94 1.44
N LEU A 114 -11.95 17.52 0.23
CA LEU A 114 -12.36 18.93 0.08
C LEU A 114 -13.77 19.20 0.60
N CYS A 115 -14.68 18.23 0.54
CA CYS A 115 -16.03 18.37 1.08
C CYS A 115 -16.05 18.56 2.61
N GLY A 116 -15.08 18.01 3.34
CA GLY A 116 -14.94 18.17 4.79
C GLY A 116 -14.24 19.48 5.20
N ASN A 117 -13.78 20.29 4.24
CA ASN A 117 -12.96 21.47 4.52
C ASN A 117 -13.64 22.50 5.42
N ARG A 118 -14.95 22.70 5.25
CA ARG A 118 -15.72 23.61 6.11
C ARG A 118 -15.63 23.24 7.60
N TRP A 119 -15.48 21.97 7.92
CA TRP A 119 -15.59 21.45 9.30
C TRP A 119 -14.25 21.17 9.96
N TYR A 120 -13.25 20.77 9.17
CA TYR A 120 -12.01 20.21 9.71
C TYR A 120 -10.75 21.01 9.38
N TRP A 121 -10.88 22.20 8.80
CA TRP A 121 -9.73 22.90 8.21
C TRP A 121 -8.58 23.22 9.15
N ASN A 122 -8.87 23.45 10.42
CA ASN A 122 -7.91 23.76 11.49
C ASN A 122 -7.86 22.67 12.57
N SER A 123 -8.36 21.47 12.28
CA SER A 123 -8.40 20.38 13.26
C SER A 123 -7.08 19.62 13.33
N GLU A 124 -6.71 19.11 14.51
CA GLU A 124 -5.55 18.22 14.70
C GLU A 124 -5.68 16.96 13.84
N LYS A 125 -6.87 16.36 13.80
CA LYS A 125 -7.17 15.17 12.96
C LYS A 125 -6.89 15.38 11.47
N ARG A 126 -6.96 16.61 10.99
CA ARG A 126 -6.56 16.93 9.61
C ARG A 126 -5.06 16.83 9.43
N ILE A 127 -4.29 17.35 10.38
CA ILE A 127 -2.83 17.25 10.35
C ILE A 127 -2.43 15.77 10.39
N GLU A 128 -3.01 15.00 11.31
CA GLU A 128 -2.80 13.55 11.40
C GLU A 128 -3.14 12.83 10.09
N GLY A 129 -4.30 13.13 9.47
CA GLY A 129 -4.70 12.52 8.20
C GLY A 129 -3.80 12.90 7.03
N ILE A 130 -3.30 14.14 7.00
CA ILE A 130 -2.30 14.59 6.02
C ILE A 130 -1.01 13.80 6.20
N GLU A 131 -0.50 13.70 7.42
CA GLU A 131 0.75 13.01 7.74
C GLU A 131 0.67 11.53 7.43
N LEU A 132 -0.41 10.85 7.84
CA LEU A 132 -0.65 9.45 7.55
C LEU A 132 -0.65 9.18 6.04
N CYS A 133 -1.45 9.94 5.27
CA CYS A 133 -1.54 9.76 3.82
C CYS A 133 -0.20 10.07 3.13
N LYS A 134 0.49 11.14 3.55
CA LYS A 134 1.78 11.55 3.00
C LYS A 134 2.87 10.52 3.28
N ASN A 135 2.96 10.06 4.52
CA ASN A 135 3.99 9.10 4.94
C ASN A 135 3.77 7.74 4.27
N ALA A 136 2.53 7.24 4.23
CA ALA A 136 2.22 5.99 3.53
C ALA A 136 2.63 6.05 2.04
N TRP A 137 2.33 7.16 1.35
CA TRP A 137 2.75 7.37 -0.03
C TRP A 137 4.27 7.37 -0.19
N ILE A 138 4.98 8.14 0.64
CA ILE A 138 6.45 8.26 0.57
C ILE A 138 7.13 6.94 0.87
N GLU A 139 6.74 6.25 1.95
CA GLU A 139 7.35 4.97 2.34
C GLU A 139 7.07 3.88 1.29
N ALA A 140 5.84 3.77 0.77
CA ALA A 140 5.54 2.84 -0.31
C ALA A 140 6.39 3.12 -1.56
N CYS A 141 6.52 4.40 -1.96
CA CYS A 141 7.34 4.79 -3.11
C CYS A 141 8.83 4.56 -2.91
N LYS A 142 9.34 4.48 -1.68
CA LYS A 142 10.75 4.14 -1.41
C LYS A 142 11.06 2.67 -1.66
N VAL A 143 10.10 1.78 -1.39
CA VAL A 143 10.34 0.32 -1.38
C VAL A 143 9.75 -0.42 -2.58
N CYS A 144 8.85 0.20 -3.34
CA CYS A 144 8.19 -0.42 -4.48
C CYS A 144 8.17 0.53 -5.70
N ASP A 145 8.40 -0.03 -6.88
CA ASP A 145 8.38 0.72 -8.14
C ASP A 145 6.97 0.94 -8.68
N TYR A 146 6.02 0.11 -8.25
CA TYR A 146 4.62 0.15 -8.66
C TYR A 146 3.74 0.51 -7.47
N VAL A 147 3.35 1.79 -7.36
CA VAL A 147 2.53 2.30 -6.25
C VAL A 147 1.36 3.09 -6.80
N ALA A 148 0.16 2.80 -6.30
CA ALA A 148 -1.04 3.59 -6.55
C ALA A 148 -1.60 4.10 -5.23
N LEU A 149 -2.09 5.35 -5.22
CA LEU A 149 -2.84 5.91 -4.11
C LEU A 149 -4.14 6.51 -4.63
N GLU A 150 -5.23 6.10 -4.02
CA GLU A 150 -6.58 6.55 -4.34
C GLU A 150 -7.11 7.47 -3.23
N GLN A 151 -7.71 8.58 -3.65
CA GLN A 151 -8.46 9.47 -2.78
C GLN A 151 -9.65 10.05 -3.54
N PRO A 152 -10.72 10.47 -2.84
CA PRO A 152 -11.63 11.44 -3.42
C PRO A 152 -10.90 12.77 -3.67
N LYS A 153 -11.58 13.72 -4.31
CA LYS A 153 -11.13 15.11 -4.41
C LYS A 153 -10.69 15.68 -3.04
N THR A 154 -9.40 15.99 -2.90
CA THR A 154 -8.72 16.16 -1.59
C THR A 154 -7.67 17.28 -1.58
N ILE A 155 -7.24 17.73 -0.40
CA ILE A 155 -6.16 18.71 -0.21
C ILE A 155 -4.76 18.13 -0.49
N MET A 156 -4.63 16.81 -0.66
CA MET A 156 -3.34 16.11 -0.69
C MET A 156 -2.39 16.53 -1.83
N GLN A 157 -2.88 17.16 -2.90
CA GLN A 157 -2.00 17.66 -3.97
C GLN A 157 -0.94 18.65 -3.48
N LYS A 158 -1.19 19.35 -2.36
CA LYS A 158 -0.21 20.25 -1.72
C LYS A 158 0.95 19.51 -1.04
N TYR A 159 0.76 18.23 -0.69
CA TYR A 159 1.66 17.47 0.18
C TYR A 159 2.36 16.31 -0.53
N ILE A 160 1.72 15.70 -1.54
CA ILE A 160 2.26 14.56 -2.31
C ILE A 160 2.40 14.85 -3.81
N GLY A 161 2.18 16.09 -4.25
CA GLY A 161 2.30 16.50 -5.65
C GLY A 161 1.01 16.39 -6.45
N GLN A 162 1.07 16.79 -7.74
CA GLN A 162 -0.09 16.75 -8.63
C GLN A 162 -0.57 15.31 -8.85
N ARG A 163 -1.89 15.12 -8.87
CA ARG A 163 -2.49 13.81 -9.18
C ARG A 163 -2.11 13.36 -10.60
N SER A 164 -1.92 12.07 -10.79
CA SER A 164 -1.59 11.46 -12.09
C SER A 164 -2.82 11.34 -12.99
N GLN A 165 -3.99 11.07 -12.40
CA GLN A 165 -5.23 10.83 -13.12
C GLN A 165 -6.46 11.20 -12.27
N THR A 166 -7.55 11.56 -12.95
CA THR A 166 -8.89 11.60 -12.37
C THR A 166 -9.75 10.58 -13.09
N ILE A 167 -10.49 9.78 -12.33
CA ILE A 167 -11.45 8.82 -12.83
C ILE A 167 -12.83 9.04 -12.22
N HIS A 168 -13.83 8.44 -12.82
CA HIS A 168 -15.21 8.43 -12.35
C HIS A 168 -15.83 7.04 -12.54
N PRO A 169 -16.80 6.66 -11.68
CA PRO A 169 -17.54 5.41 -11.84
C PRO A 169 -18.18 5.23 -13.23
N TRP A 170 -18.69 6.31 -13.85
CA TRP A 170 -19.38 6.22 -15.14
C TRP A 170 -18.47 5.83 -16.30
N GLN A 171 -17.15 5.83 -16.10
CA GLN A 171 -16.16 5.31 -17.06
C GLN A 171 -16.01 3.78 -17.01
N PHE A 172 -16.62 3.14 -16.00
CA PHE A 172 -16.49 1.71 -15.70
C PHE A 172 -17.85 1.05 -15.38
N GLY A 173 -18.92 1.47 -16.06
CA GLY A 173 -20.24 0.82 -15.94
C GLY A 173 -21.16 1.35 -14.83
N HIS A 174 -20.76 2.38 -14.09
CA HIS A 174 -21.47 2.86 -12.90
C HIS A 174 -21.93 4.33 -13.04
N GLY A 175 -23.22 4.62 -13.24
CA GLY A 175 -23.74 5.96 -13.57
C GLY A 175 -23.53 7.10 -12.54
N GLU A 176 -22.82 6.84 -11.45
CA GLU A 176 -22.48 7.81 -10.42
C GLU A 176 -21.39 8.80 -10.87
N THR A 177 -21.56 10.06 -10.48
CA THR A 177 -20.54 11.11 -10.69
C THR A 177 -19.78 11.37 -9.38
N LYS A 178 -18.75 10.56 -9.12
CA LYS A 178 -17.83 10.71 -7.98
C LYS A 178 -16.41 10.84 -8.52
N GLU A 179 -15.81 12.03 -8.40
CA GLU A 179 -14.39 12.21 -8.78
C GLU A 179 -13.50 11.42 -7.81
N THR A 180 -12.74 10.49 -8.37
CA THR A 180 -11.64 9.81 -7.69
C THR A 180 -10.32 10.25 -8.32
N TRP A 181 -9.37 10.63 -7.48
CA TRP A 181 -8.04 11.08 -7.86
C TRP A 181 -7.03 9.99 -7.56
N LEU A 182 -6.14 9.75 -8.53
CA LEU A 182 -5.09 8.75 -8.44
C LEU A 182 -3.71 9.41 -8.49
N TRP A 183 -2.82 8.96 -7.63
CA TRP A 183 -1.37 9.15 -7.75
C TRP A 183 -0.75 7.82 -8.11
N LEU A 184 -0.01 7.78 -9.21
CA LEU A 184 0.55 6.56 -9.79
C LEU A 184 2.07 6.71 -9.93
N LYS A 185 2.79 5.73 -9.42
CA LYS A 185 4.22 5.46 -9.67
C LYS A 185 4.31 4.10 -10.35
N GLY A 186 4.96 4.02 -11.51
CA GLY A 186 5.18 2.77 -12.26
C GLY A 186 3.95 2.17 -12.95
N PHE A 187 2.75 2.31 -12.37
CA PHE A 187 1.51 1.85 -13.01
C PHE A 187 1.10 2.76 -14.18
N SER A 188 0.60 2.14 -15.25
CA SER A 188 -0.09 2.84 -16.34
C SER A 188 -1.39 3.46 -15.86
N LYS A 189 -1.82 4.54 -16.54
CA LYS A 189 -3.13 5.13 -16.30
C LYS A 189 -4.24 4.13 -16.64
N LEU A 190 -5.34 4.21 -15.90
CA LEU A 190 -6.52 3.40 -16.18
C LEU A 190 -7.20 3.91 -17.45
N GLU A 191 -7.60 2.98 -18.32
CA GLU A 191 -8.42 3.29 -19.49
C GLU A 191 -9.89 2.99 -19.16
N PRO A 192 -10.84 3.87 -19.50
CA PRO A 192 -12.27 3.58 -19.37
C PRO A 192 -12.62 2.27 -20.08
N THR A 193 -13.37 1.39 -19.42
CA THR A 193 -13.76 0.09 -19.98
C THR A 193 -15.21 0.05 -20.42
N GLU A 194 -16.08 0.87 -19.81
CA GLU A 194 -17.51 0.90 -20.12
C GLU A 194 -18.08 2.27 -19.75
N ILE A 195 -18.32 3.12 -20.76
CA ILE A 195 -18.87 4.46 -20.54
C ILE A 195 -20.40 4.38 -20.55
N VAL A 196 -21.03 4.78 -19.45
CA VAL A 196 -22.50 4.79 -19.30
C VAL A 196 -23.07 6.21 -19.36
N GLU A 197 -24.27 6.32 -19.94
CA GLU A 197 -25.06 7.56 -19.97
C GLU A 197 -25.92 7.71 -18.70
N GLY A 198 -26.25 8.95 -18.34
CA GLY A 198 -26.96 9.28 -17.10
C GLY A 198 -26.00 9.56 -15.94
N ARG A 199 -26.09 10.76 -15.35
CA ARG A 199 -25.21 11.21 -14.27
C ARG A 199 -26.04 11.48 -13.03
N GLU A 200 -26.01 10.55 -12.08
CA GLU A 200 -26.73 10.71 -10.83
C GLU A 200 -25.78 10.96 -9.65
N ASN A 201 -26.00 12.04 -8.92
CA ASN A 201 -25.31 12.31 -7.66
C ASN A 201 -25.93 11.51 -6.50
N LYS A 202 -26.03 10.19 -6.62
CA LYS A 202 -26.71 9.32 -5.64
C LYS A 202 -26.18 9.53 -4.23
N ILE A 203 -24.86 9.49 -4.04
CA ILE A 203 -24.19 9.64 -2.73
C ILE A 203 -24.50 11.00 -2.08
N HIS A 204 -24.54 12.09 -2.86
CA HIS A 204 -24.83 13.42 -2.32
C HIS A 204 -26.29 13.53 -1.84
N LYS A 205 -27.21 12.87 -2.53
CA LYS A 205 -28.65 12.86 -2.21
C LYS A 205 -29.03 11.93 -1.05
N MET A 206 -28.12 11.06 -0.60
CA MET A 206 -28.41 10.19 0.54
C MET A 206 -28.60 11.02 1.83
N PRO A 207 -29.38 10.55 2.82
CA PRO A 207 -29.42 11.11 4.17
C PRO A 207 -28.17 10.72 4.98
N PRO A 208 -27.69 11.56 5.93
CA PRO A 208 -26.48 11.25 6.70
C PRO A 208 -26.60 9.90 7.42
N SER A 209 -25.57 9.05 7.33
CA SER A 209 -25.49 7.78 8.07
C SER A 209 -24.03 7.49 8.44
N LYS A 210 -23.81 6.75 9.53
CA LYS A 210 -22.46 6.37 9.99
C LYS A 210 -21.74 5.49 8.98
N ASP A 211 -22.47 4.64 8.27
CA ASP A 211 -21.91 3.67 7.31
C ASP A 211 -21.86 4.18 5.87
N ARG A 212 -22.19 5.46 5.60
CA ARG A 212 -22.12 6.01 4.23
C ARG A 212 -20.75 5.83 3.58
N SER A 213 -19.67 5.86 4.37
CA SER A 213 -18.30 5.70 3.87
C SER A 213 -17.99 4.30 3.35
N LYS A 214 -18.84 3.30 3.62
CA LYS A 214 -18.68 1.90 3.18
C LYS A 214 -19.41 1.60 1.86
N LEU A 215 -20.09 2.60 1.28
CA LEU A 215 -20.88 2.50 0.03
C LEU A 215 -20.11 2.99 -1.20
#